data_AF-A0A3C2A5D9-F1
#
_entry.id   AF-A0A3C2A5D9-F1
#
_cell.length_a   1.000
_cell.length_b   1.000
_cell.length_c   1.000
_cell.angle_alpha   90.00
_cell.angle_beta   90.00
_cell.angle_gamma   90.00
#
_symmetry.space_group_name_H-M   'P 1'
#
loop_
_entity.id
_entity.type
_entity.pdbx_description
1 polymer ?
#
loop_
_entity_poly.entity_id
_entity_poly.type
_entity_poly.pdbx_seq_one_letter_code
_entity_poly.pdbx_strand_id
1 'polypeptide(L)'
;YFITNVLTDVGFRIPRIRWAQSASEVFIRELCPVVKRFSGRPLEEVQAHLLASGDGVYLVGLDNHTGFLTVALGEIRFVHADYYGWDTGVESEEIFGDNPLADSRYRVVGKLFSEEMVVKWLTGVAYE
;
A
#
# COMPACT_ATOMS: atom_id res chain seq x y z
N TYR A 1 -1.45 8.88 7.21
CA TYR A 1 -2.28 9.91 6.53
C TYR A 1 -2.02 10.02 5.04
N PHE A 2 -0.77 10.03 4.57
CA PHE A 2 -0.44 10.17 3.14
C PHE A 2 -1.33 9.31 2.22
N ILE A 3 -1.40 8.01 2.49
CA ILE A 3 -2.20 7.05 1.69
C ILE A 3 -3.68 7.41 1.65
N THR A 4 -4.31 7.67 2.80
CA THR A 4 -5.75 7.97 2.84
C THR A 4 -6.08 9.34 2.24
N ASN A 5 -5.14 10.30 2.29
CA ASN A 5 -5.28 11.55 1.55
C ASN A 5 -5.28 11.29 0.03
N VAL A 6 -4.27 10.60 -0.50
CA VAL A 6 -4.19 10.27 -1.93
C VAL A 6 -5.45 9.56 -2.42
N LEU A 7 -5.93 8.54 -1.68
CA LEU A 7 -7.15 7.83 -2.03
C LEU A 7 -8.39 8.76 -2.05
N THR A 8 -8.50 9.66 -1.07
CA THR A 8 -9.60 10.64 -1.04
C THR A 8 -9.49 11.63 -2.19
N ASP A 9 -8.29 12.12 -2.48
CA ASP A 9 -8.03 13.14 -3.49
C ASP A 9 -8.27 12.62 -4.92
N VAL A 10 -8.06 11.33 -5.17
CA VAL A 10 -8.45 10.67 -6.44
C VAL A 10 -9.93 10.27 -6.48
N GLY A 11 -10.71 10.57 -5.43
CA GLY A 11 -12.17 10.45 -5.43
C GLY A 11 -12.74 9.21 -4.74
N PHE A 12 -11.93 8.39 -4.04
CA PHE A 12 -12.50 7.32 -3.22
C PHE A 12 -13.26 7.90 -2.03
N ARG A 13 -14.45 7.36 -1.77
CA ARG A 13 -15.25 7.71 -0.58
C ARG A 13 -14.89 6.79 0.57
N ILE A 14 -13.86 7.16 1.33
CA ILE A 14 -13.36 6.39 2.47
C ILE A 14 -13.50 7.19 3.77
N PRO A 15 -13.58 6.55 4.94
CA PRO A 15 -13.55 7.23 6.24
C PRO A 15 -12.11 7.67 6.57
N ARG A 16 -11.60 8.64 5.80
CA ARG A 16 -10.19 9.08 5.71
C ARG A 16 -9.46 9.14 7.05
N ILE A 17 -10.04 9.82 8.04
CA ILE A 17 -9.41 10.05 9.35
C ILE A 17 -9.39 8.74 10.17
N ARG A 18 -10.49 7.99 10.19
CA ARG A 18 -10.60 6.72 10.93
C ARG A 18 -9.57 5.72 10.41
N TRP A 19 -9.50 5.54 9.09
CA TRP A 19 -8.54 4.63 8.48
C TRP A 19 -7.08 5.09 8.62
N ALA A 20 -6.84 6.41 8.64
CA ALA A 20 -5.50 6.94 8.89
C ALA A 20 -4.98 6.66 10.31
N GLN A 21 -5.89 6.41 11.27
CA GLN A 21 -5.60 6.15 12.67
C GLN A 21 -5.72 4.67 13.05
N SER A 22 -6.19 3.81 12.13
CA SER A 22 -6.26 2.36 12.34
C SER A 22 -4.97 1.67 11.90
N ALA A 23 -4.80 0.40 12.29
CA ALA A 23 -3.79 -0.46 11.68
C ALA A 23 -4.01 -0.51 10.16
N SER A 24 -2.91 -0.48 9.38
CA SER A 24 -2.97 -0.37 7.93
C SER A 24 -3.73 -1.52 7.27
N GLU A 25 -3.57 -2.73 7.82
CA GLU A 25 -4.29 -3.91 7.35
C GLU A 25 -5.81 -3.75 7.34
N VAL A 26 -6.39 -2.95 8.25
CA VAL A 26 -7.84 -2.73 8.32
C VAL A 26 -8.35 -2.17 6.99
N PHE A 27 -7.78 -1.06 6.53
CA PHE A 27 -8.25 -0.45 5.28
C PHE A 27 -7.77 -1.20 4.04
N ILE A 28 -6.61 -1.89 4.10
CA ILE A 28 -6.12 -2.68 2.97
C ILE A 28 -7.08 -3.83 2.67
N ARG A 29 -7.60 -4.51 3.71
CA ARG A 29 -8.58 -5.60 3.54
C ARG A 29 -9.94 -5.12 3.06
N GLU A 30 -10.31 -3.90 3.41
CA GLU A 30 -11.60 -3.31 3.01
C GLU A 30 -11.57 -2.86 1.54
N LEU A 31 -10.43 -2.33 1.09
CA LEU A 31 -10.22 -1.95 -0.30
C LEU A 31 -9.94 -3.16 -1.18
N CYS A 32 -9.04 -4.05 -0.76
CA CYS A 32 -8.53 -5.13 -1.60
C CYS A 32 -9.20 -6.46 -1.26
N PRO A 33 -9.93 -7.11 -2.20
CA PRO A 33 -10.63 -8.37 -1.93
C PRO A 33 -9.67 -9.53 -1.63
N VAL A 34 -8.44 -9.45 -2.15
CA VAL A 34 -7.38 -10.42 -1.90
C VAL A 34 -6.17 -9.69 -1.35
N VAL A 35 -5.67 -10.16 -0.21
CA VAL A 35 -4.46 -9.65 0.44
C VAL A 35 -3.49 -10.79 0.73
N LYS A 36 -2.20 -10.54 0.57
CA LYS A 36 -1.13 -11.46 0.93
C LYS A 36 -0.40 -10.93 2.16
N ARG A 37 -0.23 -11.81 3.16
CA ARG A 37 0.50 -11.50 4.39
C ARG A 37 1.87 -12.18 4.37
N PHE A 38 2.88 -11.47 4.85
CA PHE A 38 4.25 -11.92 5.01
C PHE A 38 4.68 -11.62 6.44
N SER A 39 4.83 -12.66 7.27
CA SER A 39 5.25 -12.53 8.67
C SER A 39 6.59 -13.24 8.87
N GLY A 40 7.61 -12.49 9.27
CA GLY A 40 8.98 -12.99 9.42
C GLY A 40 9.57 -13.54 8.12
N ARG A 41 9.05 -13.11 6.96
CA ARG A 41 9.50 -13.56 5.64
C ARG A 41 10.48 -12.56 5.03
N PRO A 42 11.47 -13.03 4.26
CA PRO A 42 12.41 -12.18 3.54
C PRO A 42 11.70 -11.31 2.49
N LEU A 43 12.28 -10.15 2.18
CA LEU A 43 11.69 -9.18 1.24
C LEU A 43 11.61 -9.72 -0.19
N GLU A 44 12.50 -10.63 -0.55
CA GLU A 44 12.54 -11.34 -1.84
C GLU A 44 11.23 -12.11 -2.12
N GLU A 45 10.57 -12.63 -1.08
CA GLU A 45 9.26 -13.27 -1.25
C GLU A 45 8.16 -12.26 -1.57
N VAL A 46 8.27 -11.04 -1.05
CA VAL A 46 7.36 -9.93 -1.38
C VAL A 46 7.60 -9.50 -2.83
N GLN A 47 8.86 -9.34 -3.23
CA GLN A 47 9.24 -9.02 -4.61
C GLN A 47 8.70 -10.07 -5.58
N ALA A 48 8.94 -11.36 -5.31
CA ALA A 48 8.48 -12.45 -6.15
C ALA A 48 6.94 -12.47 -6.27
N HIS A 49 6.23 -12.19 -5.17
CA HIS A 49 4.77 -12.08 -5.19
C HIS A 49 4.28 -10.91 -6.06
N LEU A 50 4.91 -9.74 -5.95
CA LEU A 50 4.55 -8.54 -6.73
C LEU A 50 4.77 -8.78 -8.23
N LEU A 51 5.94 -9.31 -8.61
CA LEU A 51 6.25 -9.64 -10.01
C LEU A 51 5.27 -10.68 -10.57
N ALA A 52 4.94 -11.71 -9.80
CA ALA A 52 3.96 -12.72 -10.20
C ALA A 52 2.53 -12.15 -10.28
N SER A 53 2.22 -11.10 -9.53
CA SER A 53 0.91 -10.43 -9.53
C SER A 53 0.75 -9.42 -10.68
N GLY A 54 1.82 -9.14 -11.42
CA GLY A 54 1.84 -8.30 -12.62
C GLY A 54 1.79 -6.79 -12.35
N ASP A 55 1.84 -5.99 -13.41
CA ASP A 55 1.86 -4.53 -13.32
C ASP A 55 0.63 -3.95 -12.59
N GLY A 56 0.83 -2.86 -11.86
CA GLY A 56 -0.24 -2.15 -11.15
C GLY A 56 0.22 -1.38 -9.92
N VAL A 57 -0.76 -0.85 -9.19
CA VAL A 57 -0.55 -0.17 -7.90
C VAL A 57 -1.07 -1.07 -6.78
N TYR A 58 -0.31 -1.15 -5.70
CA TYR A 58 -0.60 -1.97 -4.54
C TYR A 58 -0.56 -1.09 -3.30
N LEU A 59 -1.35 -1.46 -2.30
CA LEU A 59 -1.16 -0.99 -0.93
C LEU A 59 -0.24 -1.96 -0.19
N VAL A 60 0.63 -1.41 0.66
CA VAL A 60 1.39 -2.18 1.62
C VAL A 60 1.20 -1.63 3.03
N GLY A 61 0.88 -2.52 3.96
CA GLY A 61 0.87 -2.26 5.39
C GLY A 61 2.09 -2.92 6.04
N LEU A 62 2.79 -2.20 6.90
CA LEU A 62 3.98 -2.62 7.65
C LEU A 62 3.66 -2.70 9.15
N ASP A 63 4.65 -3.03 9.99
CA ASP A 63 4.48 -3.09 11.45
C ASP A 63 3.92 -1.78 12.02
N ASN A 64 4.52 -0.65 11.62
CA ASN A 64 4.16 0.69 12.11
C ASN A 64 4.04 1.73 10.99
N HIS A 65 3.98 1.29 9.73
CA HIS A 65 3.94 2.20 8.58
C HIS A 65 3.10 1.66 7.42
N THR A 66 2.88 2.46 6.38
CA THR A 66 2.16 2.05 5.18
C THR A 66 2.60 2.88 3.97
N GLY A 67 2.49 2.27 2.80
CA GLY A 67 2.86 2.90 1.54
C GLY A 67 2.07 2.35 0.36
N PHE A 68 2.35 2.88 -0.81
CA PHE A 68 2.05 2.22 -2.08
C PHE A 68 3.27 1.42 -2.54
N LEU A 69 3.02 0.35 -3.29
CA LEU A 69 4.01 -0.26 -4.17
C LEU A 69 3.52 -0.10 -5.60
N THR A 70 4.40 0.28 -6.51
CA THR A 70 4.10 0.29 -7.94
C THR A 70 4.91 -0.80 -8.62
N VAL A 71 4.29 -1.53 -9.55
CA VAL A 71 4.94 -2.51 -10.41
C VAL A 71 4.68 -2.07 -11.85
N ALA A 72 5.73 -1.78 -12.60
CA ALA A 72 5.64 -1.41 -14.00
C ALA A 72 6.84 -1.96 -14.77
N LEU A 73 6.60 -2.76 -15.81
CA LEU A 73 7.65 -3.33 -16.65
C LEU A 73 8.74 -4.08 -15.85
N GLY A 74 8.34 -4.73 -14.76
CA GLY A 74 9.26 -5.46 -13.86
C GLY A 74 10.00 -4.59 -12.84
N GLU A 75 9.86 -3.26 -12.88
CA GLU A 75 10.38 -2.35 -11.87
C GLU A 75 9.39 -2.23 -10.70
N ILE A 76 9.91 -2.29 -9.47
CA ILE A 76 9.10 -2.14 -8.26
C ILE A 76 9.61 -0.96 -7.45
N ARG A 77 8.69 -0.04 -7.12
CA ARG A 77 8.99 1.15 -6.31
C ARG A 77 8.11 1.20 -5.08
N PHE A 78 8.70 1.53 -3.93
CA PHE A 78 7.99 1.84 -2.70
C PHE A 78 7.74 3.35 -2.62
N VAL A 79 6.49 3.76 -2.43
CA VAL A 79 6.08 5.16 -2.36
C VAL A 79 5.39 5.41 -1.03
N HIS A 80 6.00 6.20 -0.17
CA HIS A 80 5.53 6.42 1.20
C HIS A 80 5.94 7.80 1.70
N ALA A 81 5.27 8.26 2.77
CA ALA A 81 5.76 9.41 3.52
C ALA A 81 6.89 8.91 4.43
N ASP A 82 8.11 9.36 4.18
CA ASP A 82 9.25 8.92 4.96
C ASP A 82 9.19 9.44 6.41
N TYR A 83 9.78 8.68 7.32
CA TYR A 83 9.96 9.07 8.72
C TYR A 83 11.38 8.79 9.24
N TYR A 84 12.27 8.24 8.40
CA TYR A 84 13.66 8.01 8.76
C TYR A 84 14.47 9.32 8.71
N GLY A 85 14.18 10.21 7.76
CA GLY A 85 14.77 11.55 7.67
C GLY A 85 13.91 12.65 8.31
N TRP A 86 14.58 13.69 8.82
CA TRP A 86 13.92 14.85 9.45
C TRP A 86 13.43 15.89 8.43
N ASP A 87 14.01 15.89 7.23
CA ASP A 87 13.73 16.84 6.14
C ASP A 87 13.14 16.17 4.88
N THR A 88 12.77 14.89 4.98
CA THR A 88 12.23 14.09 3.88
C THR A 88 10.71 14.10 3.88
N GLY A 89 10.14 14.08 2.67
CA GLY A 89 8.69 14.16 2.44
C GLY A 89 8.12 12.83 1.99
N VAL A 90 7.37 12.87 0.90
CA VAL A 90 6.97 11.66 0.18
C VAL A 90 8.13 11.21 -0.69
N GLU A 91 8.60 9.99 -0.47
CA GLU A 91 9.67 9.38 -1.23
C GLU A 91 9.13 8.34 -2.20
N SER A 92 9.88 8.13 -3.28
CA SER A 92 9.76 6.98 -4.15
C SER A 92 11.14 6.35 -4.23
N GLU A 93 11.26 5.09 -3.82
CA GLU A 93 12.54 4.41 -3.69
C GLU A 93 12.46 2.94 -4.12
N GLU A 94 13.63 2.33 -4.25
CA GLU A 94 13.74 0.88 -4.47
C GLU A 94 13.25 0.13 -3.23
N ILE A 95 12.71 -1.08 -3.41
CA ILE A 95 12.20 -1.86 -2.28
C ILE A 95 13.32 -2.39 -1.37
N PHE A 96 14.51 -2.62 -1.91
CA PHE A 96 15.69 -3.05 -1.15
C PHE A 96 16.50 -1.84 -0.69
N GLY A 97 17.14 -1.95 0.46
CA GLY A 97 17.96 -0.89 1.03
C GLY A 97 17.59 -0.59 2.46
N ASP A 98 17.97 0.60 2.92
CA ASP A 98 17.65 1.13 4.24
C ASP A 98 16.32 1.87 4.19
N ASN A 99 15.22 1.11 4.26
CA ASN A 99 13.88 1.68 4.22
C ASN A 99 12.89 0.90 5.09
N PRO A 100 11.75 1.53 5.47
CA PRO A 100 10.75 0.89 6.34
C PRO A 100 10.20 -0.44 5.78
N LEU A 101 10.10 -0.56 4.45
CA LEU A 101 9.61 -1.78 3.83
C LEU A 101 10.61 -2.92 4.02
N ALA A 102 11.91 -2.70 3.91
CA ALA A 102 12.96 -3.71 4.13
C ALA A 102 13.10 -4.11 5.61
N ASP A 103 12.93 -3.15 6.52
CA ASP A 103 13.09 -3.37 7.97
C ASP A 103 11.90 -4.06 8.65
N SER A 104 10.71 -3.95 8.04
CA SER A 104 9.50 -4.51 8.61
C SER A 104 9.58 -6.04 8.76
N ARG A 105 8.96 -6.60 9.80
CA ARG A 105 8.79 -8.05 9.98
C ARG A 105 7.41 -8.52 9.55
N TYR A 106 6.44 -7.62 9.49
CA TYR A 106 5.08 -7.93 9.06
C TYR A 106 4.65 -7.04 7.90
N ARG A 107 4.33 -7.65 6.76
CA ARG A 107 3.87 -6.94 5.56
C ARG A 107 2.55 -7.50 5.08
N VAL A 108 1.62 -6.63 4.73
CA VAL A 108 0.34 -6.98 4.08
C VAL A 108 0.24 -6.24 2.77
N VAL A 109 0.11 -6.98 1.67
CA VAL A 109 0.04 -6.42 0.32
C VAL A 109 -1.33 -6.70 -0.28
N GLY A 110 -1.95 -5.68 -0.87
CA GLY A 110 -3.21 -5.79 -1.62
C GLY A 110 -3.13 -5.00 -2.93
N LYS A 111 -3.55 -5.61 -4.04
CA LYS A 111 -3.56 -4.93 -5.35
C LYS A 111 -4.78 -4.02 -5.46
N LEU A 112 -4.57 -2.77 -5.84
CA LEU A 112 -5.65 -1.81 -6.09
C LEU A 112 -6.29 -2.05 -7.46
N PHE A 113 -7.46 -1.43 -7.64
CA PHE A 113 -8.24 -1.42 -8.87
C PHE A 113 -8.75 -2.80 -9.31
N SER A 114 -9.19 -3.62 -8.35
CA SER A 114 -10.08 -4.73 -8.66
C SER A 114 -11.36 -4.20 -9.33
N GLU A 115 -12.03 -5.04 -10.12
CA GLU A 115 -13.28 -4.66 -10.81
C GLU A 115 -14.31 -4.08 -9.82
N GLU A 116 -14.53 -4.74 -8.68
CA GLU A 116 -15.43 -4.26 -7.63
C GLU A 116 -15.04 -2.88 -7.09
N MET A 117 -13.74 -2.67 -6.84
CA MET A 117 -13.21 -1.40 -6.35
C MET A 117 -13.43 -0.28 -7.36
N VAL A 118 -13.16 -0.55 -8.65
CA VAL A 118 -13.34 0.42 -9.73
C VAL A 118 -14.81 0.80 -9.86
N VAL A 119 -15.73 -0.18 -9.79
CA VAL A 119 -17.17 0.11 -9.80
C VAL A 119 -17.53 1.01 -8.61
N LYS A 120 -17.17 0.64 -7.38
CA LYS A 120 -17.45 1.45 -6.18
C LYS A 120 -16.90 2.88 -6.31
N TRP A 121 -15.67 3.02 -6.81
CA TRP A 121 -15.02 4.31 -7.05
C TRP A 121 -15.80 5.16 -8.05
N LEU A 122 -16.10 4.62 -9.23
CA LEU A 122 -16.81 5.34 -10.29
C LEU A 122 -18.26 5.68 -9.93
N THR A 123 -18.93 4.83 -9.15
CA THR A 123 -20.32 5.07 -8.70
C THR A 123 -20.40 5.88 -7.41
N GLY A 124 -19.27 6.23 -6.80
CA GLY A 124 -19.24 6.97 -5.54
C GLY A 124 -19.92 6.23 -4.38
N VAL A 125 -19.77 4.90 -4.32
CA VAL A 125 -20.18 4.09 -3.16
C VAL A 125 -19.17 4.30 -2.04
N ALA A 126 -19.66 4.53 -0.83
CA ALA A 126 -18.81 4.74 0.34
C ALA A 126 -18.30 3.42 0.92
N TYR A 127 -17.06 3.43 1.37
CA TYR A 127 -16.49 2.42 2.26
C TYR A 127 -16.74 2.81 3.72
N GLU A 128 -16.78 1.83 4.62
CA GLU A 128 -17.15 2.01 6.04
C GLU A 128 -15.97 1.96 7.03
#